data_AF-A0A8J3X9B3-F1
#
_entry.id   AF-A0A8J3X9B3-F1
#
_cell.length_a   1.000
_cell.length_b   1.000
_cell.length_c   1.000
_cell.angle_alpha   90.00
_cell.angle_beta   90.00
_cell.angle_gamma   90.00
#
_symmetry.space_group_name_H-M   'P 1'
#
loop_
_entity.id
_entity.type
_entity.pdbx_description
1 polymer ?
#
loop_
_entity_poly.entity_id
_entity_poly.type
_entity_poly.pdbx_seq_one_letter_code
_entity_poly.pdbx_strand_id
1 'polypeptide(L)'
;MDKVVDRAYHRELASTGAYLEYDQGLRRPEDTARLVAWMLQDGNGDRIVLGTDGARRDLWHSLDRGPGLAWLATGFRALLRERGVDEAGTRTHRPDLCHPCRHEHA
;
A
#
# COMPACT_ATOMS: atom_id res chain seq x y z
N MET A 1 -8.91 -5.81 -0.86
CA MET A 1 -9.29 -4.40 -0.75
C MET A 1 -9.11 -3.69 -2.10
N ASP A 2 -7.88 -3.58 -2.61
CA ASP A 2 -7.52 -3.02 -3.93
C ASP A 2 -7.89 -3.86 -5.17
N LYS A 3 -8.54 -5.01 -4.98
CA LYS A 3 -9.23 -5.72 -6.06
C LYS A 3 -10.43 -4.90 -6.60
N VAL A 4 -10.98 -4.02 -5.76
CA VAL A 4 -12.03 -3.06 -6.10
C VAL A 4 -11.42 -1.67 -6.15
N VAL A 5 -11.42 -1.05 -7.33
CA VAL A 5 -10.81 0.27 -7.56
C VAL A 5 -11.88 1.36 -7.46
N ASP A 6 -12.31 1.63 -6.23
CA ASP A 6 -13.37 2.62 -5.93
C ASP A 6 -12.94 3.52 -4.77
N ARG A 7 -12.91 4.84 -4.98
CA ARG A 7 -12.42 5.76 -3.95
C ARG A 7 -13.33 5.83 -2.72
N ALA A 8 -14.65 5.79 -2.92
CA ALA A 8 -15.62 5.95 -1.84
C ALA A 8 -15.60 4.74 -0.90
N TYR A 9 -15.56 3.53 -1.46
CA TYR A 9 -15.42 2.28 -0.72
C TYR A 9 -14.18 2.28 0.19
N HIS A 10 -13.04 2.75 -0.32
CA HIS A 10 -11.79 2.79 0.47
C HIS A 10 -11.83 3.86 1.56
N ARG A 11 -12.46 5.02 1.30
CA ARG A 11 -12.70 6.05 2.33
C ARG A 11 -13.62 5.53 3.43
N GLU A 12 -14.69 4.82 3.07
CA GLU A 12 -15.60 4.20 4.02
C GLU A 12 -14.86 3.20 4.91
N LEU A 13 -14.05 2.32 4.32
CA LEU A 13 -13.19 1.40 5.08
C LEU A 13 -12.22 2.15 6.00
N ALA A 14 -11.55 3.19 5.51
CA ALA A 14 -10.64 4.00 6.31
C ALA A 14 -11.32 4.65 7.53
N SER A 15 -12.58 5.08 7.35
CA SER A 15 -13.39 5.72 8.40
C SER A 15 -13.66 4.81 9.60
N THR A 16 -13.59 3.49 9.42
CA THR A 16 -13.80 2.51 10.51
C THR A 16 -12.64 2.45 11.51
N GLY A 17 -11.48 3.03 11.18
CA GLY A 17 -10.26 2.86 11.98
C GLY A 17 -9.32 1.76 11.44
N ALA A 18 -9.77 0.97 10.47
CA ALA A 18 -8.96 -0.09 9.88
C ALA A 18 -7.73 0.43 9.12
N TYR A 19 -6.67 -0.38 9.10
CA TYR A 19 -5.56 -0.22 8.16
C TYR A 19 -5.97 -0.72 6.77
N LEU A 20 -5.56 0.01 5.75
CA LEU A 20 -5.78 -0.30 4.34
C LEU A 20 -4.54 -1.01 3.80
N GLU A 21 -4.62 -2.33 3.69
CA GLU A 21 -3.57 -3.12 3.04
C GLU A 21 -3.79 -3.15 1.51
N TYR A 22 -2.77 -2.69 0.79
CA TYR A 22 -2.68 -2.74 -0.65
C TYR A 22 -1.56 -3.69 -1.08
N ASP A 23 -1.96 -4.89 -1.50
CA ASP A 23 -1.07 -6.02 -1.74
C ASP A 23 -0.97 -6.42 -3.21
N GLN A 24 -1.75 -5.81 -4.11
CA GLN A 24 -1.71 -6.13 -5.54
C GLN A 24 -0.65 -5.34 -6.30
N GLY A 25 0.24 -4.59 -5.63
CA GLY A 25 1.24 -3.75 -6.28
C GLY A 25 2.11 -4.49 -7.30
N LEU A 26 2.39 -5.78 -7.11
CA LEU A 26 3.14 -6.59 -8.08
C LEU A 26 2.31 -7.04 -9.31
N ARG A 27 0.98 -7.12 -9.20
CA ARG A 27 0.09 -7.65 -10.24
C ARG A 27 -0.74 -6.59 -10.95
N ARG A 28 -1.16 -5.57 -10.23
CA ARG A 28 -2.00 -4.46 -10.69
C ARG A 28 -1.41 -3.12 -10.24
N PRO A 29 -0.14 -2.85 -10.60
CA PRO A 29 0.61 -1.71 -10.07
C PRO A 29 -0.11 -0.37 -10.29
N GLU A 30 -0.70 -0.16 -11.46
CA GLU A 30 -1.39 1.09 -11.81
C GLU A 30 -2.64 1.36 -10.96
N ASP A 31 -3.40 0.30 -10.64
CA ASP A 31 -4.62 0.39 -9.86
C ASP A 31 -4.30 0.58 -8.37
N THR A 32 -3.35 -0.21 -7.85
CA THR A 32 -2.86 -0.06 -6.47
C THR A 32 -2.26 1.33 -6.26
N ALA A 33 -1.44 1.84 -7.19
CA ALA A 33 -0.88 3.19 -7.10
C ALA A 33 -1.94 4.29 -7.15
N ARG A 34 -3.01 4.11 -7.94
CA ARG A 34 -4.15 5.04 -7.97
C ARG A 34 -4.87 5.10 -6.62
N LEU A 35 -5.14 3.95 -6.01
CA LEU A 35 -5.79 3.87 -4.70
C LEU A 35 -4.94 4.50 -3.60
N VAL A 36 -3.64 4.20 -3.57
CA VAL A 36 -2.69 4.82 -2.64
C VAL A 36 -2.70 6.34 -2.78
N ALA A 37 -2.59 6.86 -4.01
CA ALA A 37 -2.60 8.30 -4.26
C ALA A 37 -3.92 8.95 -3.77
N TRP A 38 -5.07 8.33 -4.03
CA TRP A 38 -6.35 8.82 -3.51
C TRP A 38 -6.41 8.82 -1.99
N MET A 39 -5.96 7.76 -1.33
CA MET A 39 -5.99 7.70 0.14
C MET A 39 -5.03 8.69 0.79
N LEU A 40 -3.87 8.95 0.18
CA LEU A 40 -2.96 10.00 0.61
C LEU A 40 -3.61 11.39 0.45
N GLN A 41 -4.25 11.67 -0.68
CA GLN A 41 -5.00 12.92 -0.91
C GLN A 41 -6.16 13.08 0.07
N ASP A 42 -6.78 11.98 0.50
CA ASP A 42 -7.87 11.97 1.47
C ASP A 42 -7.40 12.05 2.94
N GLY A 43 -6.09 12.14 3.18
CA GLY A 43 -5.51 12.25 4.52
C GLY A 43 -5.39 10.93 5.29
N ASN A 44 -5.52 9.78 4.62
CA ASN A 44 -5.51 8.45 5.24
C ASN A 44 -4.12 7.76 5.19
N GLY A 45 -3.04 8.52 4.95
CA GLY A 45 -1.69 7.98 4.74
C GLY A 45 -1.16 7.12 5.89
N ASP A 46 -1.42 7.50 7.14
CA ASP A 46 -0.93 6.80 8.34
C ASP A 46 -1.56 5.41 8.55
N ARG A 47 -2.56 5.06 7.74
CA ARG A 47 -3.27 3.78 7.79
C ARG A 47 -3.01 2.90 6.58
N ILE A 48 -2.12 3.30 5.67
CA ILE A 48 -1.78 2.50 4.49
C ILE A 48 -0.66 1.51 4.81
N VAL A 49 -0.87 0.25 4.45
CA VAL A 49 0.16 -0.80 4.44
C VAL A 49 0.35 -1.28 3.02
N LEU A 50 1.59 -1.33 2.54
CA LEU A 50 1.91 -1.89 1.23
C LEU A 50 2.44 -3.32 1.37
N GLY A 51 1.82 -4.25 0.66
CA GLY A 51 2.21 -5.65 0.57
C GLY A 51 2.45 -6.07 -0.89
N THR A 52 2.74 -7.34 -1.11
CA THR A 52 3.02 -7.88 -2.46
C THR A 52 2.14 -9.04 -2.89
N ASP A 53 1.43 -9.69 -1.95
CA ASP A 53 0.71 -10.96 -2.12
C ASP A 53 1.45 -11.90 -3.11
N GLY A 54 2.76 -12.03 -2.92
CA GLY A 54 3.68 -12.64 -3.87
C GLY A 54 3.60 -14.17 -3.92
N ALA A 55 2.43 -14.78 -3.71
CA ALA A 55 2.30 -16.23 -3.57
C ALA A 55 2.60 -17.01 -4.87
N ARG A 56 2.51 -16.36 -6.03
CA ARG A 56 2.72 -17.01 -7.32
C ARG A 56 4.19 -17.01 -7.72
N ARG A 57 4.66 -18.15 -8.27
CA ARG A 57 6.05 -18.36 -8.69
C ARG A 57 6.53 -17.33 -9.72
N ASP A 58 5.65 -16.91 -10.61
CA ASP A 58 5.93 -15.90 -11.63
C ASP A 58 6.30 -14.53 -11.03
N LEU A 59 5.92 -14.24 -9.78
CA LEU A 59 6.25 -12.99 -9.09
C LEU A 59 7.66 -12.96 -8.47
N TRP A 60 8.39 -14.08 -8.47
CA TRP A 60 9.68 -14.20 -7.78
C TRP A 60 10.86 -14.01 -8.72
N HIS A 61 11.62 -12.94 -8.48
CA HIS A 61 12.85 -12.65 -9.23
C HIS A 61 13.92 -13.73 -9.08
N SER A 62 14.03 -14.37 -7.92
CA SER A 62 15.00 -15.46 -7.66
C SER A 62 14.77 -16.73 -8.49
N LEU A 63 13.65 -16.80 -9.21
CA LEU A 63 13.29 -17.93 -10.08
C LEU A 63 13.33 -17.52 -11.56
N ASP A 64 14.09 -16.47 -11.89
CA ASP A 64 14.19 -15.87 -13.22
C ASP A 64 12.82 -15.46 -13.78
N ARG A 65 11.95 -14.99 -12.90
CA ARG A 65 10.65 -14.38 -13.20
C ARG A 65 10.60 -12.98 -12.59
N GLY A 66 9.44 -12.36 -12.36
CA GLY A 66 9.42 -10.97 -11.88
C GLY A 66 8.06 -10.51 -11.38
N PRO A 67 7.98 -9.43 -10.59
CA PRO A 67 9.01 -8.40 -10.41
C PRO A 67 9.96 -8.61 -9.21
N GLY A 68 9.63 -9.54 -8.30
CA GLY A 68 10.32 -9.71 -7.02
C GLY A 68 9.94 -8.66 -5.96
N LEU A 69 10.27 -8.96 -4.70
CA LEU A 69 9.88 -8.12 -3.55
C LEU A 69 10.51 -6.72 -3.56
N ALA A 70 11.75 -6.61 -4.06
CA ALA A 70 12.47 -5.35 -4.15
C ALA A 70 11.76 -4.30 -5.05
N TRP A 71 10.89 -4.76 -5.95
CA TRP A 71 10.13 -3.89 -6.83
C TRP A 71 9.16 -2.97 -6.06
N LEU A 72 8.58 -3.43 -4.96
CA LEU A 72 7.70 -2.60 -4.13
C LEU A 72 8.44 -1.39 -3.53
N ALA A 73 9.72 -1.57 -3.17
CA ALA A 73 10.55 -0.50 -2.64
C ALA A 73 11.20 0.37 -3.72
N THR A 74 11.18 -0.03 -4.99
CA THR A 74 11.85 0.67 -6.08
C THR A 74 10.86 1.09 -7.18
N GLY A 75 10.45 0.15 -8.04
CA GLY A 75 9.54 0.40 -9.16
C GLY A 75 8.19 0.98 -8.73
N PHE A 76 7.58 0.45 -7.67
CA PHE A 76 6.30 0.98 -7.19
C PHE A 76 6.42 2.41 -6.65
N ARG A 77 7.53 2.74 -5.97
CA ARG A 77 7.80 4.11 -5.52
C ARG A 77 7.94 5.08 -6.68
N ALA A 78 8.65 4.67 -7.74
CA ALA A 78 8.76 5.49 -8.95
C ALA A 78 7.37 5.78 -9.55
N LEU A 79 6.50 4.76 -9.62
CA LEU A 79 5.13 4.89 -10.11
C LEU A 79 4.26 5.84 -9.27
N LEU A 80 4.43 5.83 -7.94
CA LEU A 80 3.75 6.78 -7.05
C LEU A 80 4.22 8.21 -7.28
N ARG A 81 5.52 8.43 -7.50
CA ARG A 81 6.05 9.78 -7.83
C ARG A 81 5.51 10.31 -9.15
N GLU A 82 5.37 9.47 -10.17
CA GLU A 82 4.75 9.85 -11.45
C GLU A 82 3.30 10.32 -11.27
N ARG A 83 2.64 9.91 -10.19
CA ARG A 83 1.29 10.34 -9.80
C ARG A 83 1.26 11.52 -8.83
N GLY A 84 2.41 12.16 -8.59
CA GLY A 84 2.53 13.31 -7.71
C GLY A 84 2.55 12.99 -6.22
N VAL A 85 2.80 11.74 -5.83
CA VAL A 85 3.06 11.39 -4.43
C VAL A 85 4.52 11.71 -4.10
N ASP A 86 4.72 12.60 -3.12
CA ASP A 86 6.05 13.02 -2.68
C ASP A 86 6.74 12.02 -1.73
N GLU A 87 8.00 12.29 -1.39
CA GLU A 87 8.79 11.47 -0.47
C GLU A 87 8.21 11.44 0.96
N ALA A 88 7.46 12.46 1.37
CA ALA A 88 6.79 12.48 2.66
C ALA A 88 5.64 11.45 2.71
N GLY A 89 4.90 11.30 1.61
CA GLY A 89 3.84 10.30 1.44
C GLY A 89 4.32 8.86 1.22
N THR A 90 5.63 8.64 1.01
CA THR A 90 6.21 7.29 0.82
C THR A 90 7.16 6.88 1.94
N ARG A 91 7.17 7.57 3.08
CA ARG A 91 8.06 7.22 4.19
C ARG A 91 7.74 5.80 4.68
N THR A 92 8.75 4.93 4.69
CA THR A 92 8.62 3.62 5.36
C THR A 92 8.50 3.89 6.84
N HIS A 93 7.29 3.87 7.38
CA HIS A 93 7.11 3.76 8.81
C HIS A 93 7.59 2.36 9.18
N ARG A 94 8.55 2.25 10.12
CA ARG A 94 8.87 0.98 10.74
C ARG A 94 7.80 0.83 11.81
N PRO A 95 6.71 0.06 11.59
CA PRO A 95 5.78 -0.16 12.67
C PRO A 95 6.58 -0.76 13.81
N ASP A 96 6.48 -0.16 14.98
CA ASP A 96 6.89 -0.81 16.20
C ASP A 96 6.23 -2.19 16.15
N LEU A 97 7.01 -3.27 16.13
CA LEU A 97 6.54 -4.64 15.89
C LEU A 97 5.54 -5.16 16.95
N CYS A 98 5.16 -4.28 17.88
CA CYS A 98 4.04 -4.43 18.78
C CYS A 98 2.99 -3.39 18.36
N HIS A 99 1.85 -3.83 17.82
CA HIS A 99 0.64 -3.02 17.79
C HIS A 99 0.36 -2.64 19.25
N PRO A 100 0.55 -1.39 19.72
CA PRO A 100 0.14 -1.07 21.07
C PRO A 100 -1.38 -1.25 21.09
N CYS A 101 -1.88 -2.11 21.98
CA CYS A 101 -3.27 -2.02 22.42
C CYS A 101 -3.46 -0.58 22.89
N ARG A 102 -4.08 0.27 22.08
CA ARG A 102 -4.47 1.61 22.53
C ARG A 102 -5.51 1.39 23.61
N HIS A 103 -5.14 1.52 24.87
CA HIS A 103 -6.09 1.65 25.96
C HIS A 103 -6.75 3.01 25.81
N GLU A 104 -7.99 3.01 25.34
CA GLU A 104 -8.90 4.13 25.44
C GLU A 104 -9.06 4.46 26.93
N HIS A 105 -8.47 5.57 27.36
CA HIS A 105 -8.88 6.21 28.59
C HIS A 105 -10.08 7.11 28.26
N ALA A 106 -11.21 6.74 28.85
CA ALA A 106 -12.45 7.49 28.89
C ALA A 106 -12.29 8.87 29.52
#